data_AF-A0A382N8J4-F1
#
_entry.id   AF-A0A382N8J4-F1
#
_cell.length_a   1.000
_cell.length_b   1.000
_cell.length_c   1.000
_cell.angle_alpha   90.00
_cell.angle_beta   90.00
_cell.angle_gamma   90.00
#
_symmetry.space_group_name_H-M   'P 1'
#
loop_
_entity.id
_entity.type
_entity.pdbx_description
1 polymer ?
#
loop_
_entity_poly.entity_id
_entity_poly.type
_entity_poly.pdbx_seq_one_letter_code
_entity_poly.pdbx_strand_id
1 'polypeptide(L)'
;MGKAAHQRFAGPIGRPYYPPVVPKTQFLSASIDVTAVIHQDDVRKFREEGWCAVENLFDENEVAALAAEVDRFQRQGMVRNVRTESDGCTHSSQQANLQLIPLFDKSPLLRALPFTPKVADAVSRL
;
A
#
# COMPACT_ATOMS: atom_id res chain seq x y z
N MET A 1 -19.20 6.81 41.05
CA MET A 1 -19.74 6.31 39.77
C MET A 1 -18.80 6.81 38.68
N GLY A 2 -18.13 6.05 37.80
CA GLY A 2 -18.10 4.63 37.47
C GLY A 2 -16.71 4.27 36.92
N LYS A 3 -16.45 2.98 36.73
CA LYS A 3 -15.15 2.30 36.74
C LYS A 3 -14.33 2.50 35.45
N ALA A 4 -13.03 2.75 35.60
CA ALA A 4 -12.03 2.46 34.56
C ALA A 4 -11.72 0.95 34.57
N ALA A 5 -12.12 0.23 33.54
CA ALA A 5 -11.77 -1.17 33.35
C ALA A 5 -10.56 -1.27 32.42
N HIS A 6 -9.35 -1.24 32.98
CA HIS A 6 -8.18 -1.80 32.30
C HIS A 6 -8.29 -3.31 32.34
N GLN A 7 -8.62 -3.92 31.20
CA GLN A 7 -8.49 -5.37 31.02
C GLN A 7 -7.01 -5.73 31.05
N ARG A 8 -6.58 -6.39 32.13
CA ARG A 8 -5.24 -6.95 32.29
C ARG A 8 -5.20 -8.30 31.57
N PHE A 9 -4.48 -8.39 30.46
CA PHE A 9 -4.09 -9.68 29.90
C PHE A 9 -2.90 -10.23 30.71
N ALA A 10 -3.13 -11.36 31.39
CA ALA A 10 -2.10 -12.09 32.12
C ALA A 10 -1.35 -13.01 31.16
N GLY A 11 -0.05 -12.75 30.95
CA GLY A 11 0.85 -13.70 30.32
C GLY A 11 1.23 -14.83 31.29
N PRO A 12 1.65 -16.01 30.81
CA PRO A 12 2.14 -17.06 31.67
C PRO A 12 3.50 -16.64 32.22
N ILE A 13 3.69 -16.80 33.54
CA ILE A 13 4.85 -16.37 34.34
C ILE A 13 4.75 -14.90 34.75
N GLY A 14 4.42 -14.66 36.03
CA GLY A 14 4.07 -13.38 36.63
C GLY A 14 5.18 -12.33 36.71
N ARG A 15 5.72 -11.90 35.56
CA ARG A 15 6.50 -10.67 35.43
C ARG A 15 5.74 -9.70 34.52
N PRO A 16 5.67 -8.40 34.86
CA PRO A 16 5.10 -7.40 33.96
C PRO A 16 5.87 -7.39 32.63
N TYR A 17 5.14 -7.59 31.53
CA TYR A 17 5.69 -7.44 30.18
C TYR A 17 5.90 -5.95 29.90
N TYR A 18 7.15 -5.53 29.84
CA TYR A 18 7.54 -4.24 29.29
C TYR A 18 7.89 -4.44 27.82
N PRO A 19 7.18 -3.81 26.86
CA PRO A 19 7.63 -3.85 25.48
C PRO A 19 9.03 -3.23 25.38
N PRO A 20 9.92 -3.73 24.51
CA PRO A 20 11.22 -3.11 24.29
C PRO A 20 11.02 -1.67 23.84
N VAL A 21 11.68 -0.73 24.52
CA VAL A 21 11.79 0.67 24.08
C VAL A 21 12.68 0.67 22.85
N VAL A 22 12.07 0.65 21.67
CA VAL A 22 12.77 0.91 20.42
C VAL A 22 13.33 2.34 20.49
N PRO A 23 14.65 2.53 20.36
CA PRO A 23 15.22 3.86 20.22
C PRO A 23 14.54 4.56 19.04
N LYS A 24 14.14 5.82 19.22
CA LYS A 24 13.74 6.67 18.10
C LYS A 24 14.98 6.91 17.24
N THR A 25 15.23 6.01 16.30
CA THR A 25 16.20 6.24 15.24
C THR A 25 15.75 7.50 14.51
N GLN A 26 16.53 8.57 14.66
CA GLN A 26 16.40 9.76 13.84
C GLN A 26 16.72 9.33 12.41
N PHE A 27 15.67 9.16 11.60
CA PHE A 27 15.83 9.12 10.15
C PHE A 27 16.36 10.48 9.72
N LEU A 28 17.62 10.52 9.30
CA LEU A 28 18.20 11.66 8.61
C LEU A 28 17.41 11.88 7.32
N SER A 29 16.59 12.93 7.32
CA SER A 29 15.83 13.38 6.16
C SER A 29 16.79 14.02 5.16
N ALA A 30 17.21 13.26 4.15
CA ALA A 30 17.58 13.86 2.87
C ALA A 30 16.31 13.95 2.02
N SER A 31 15.40 14.85 2.41
CA SER A 31 14.22 15.21 1.61
C SER A 31 14.65 16.19 0.53
N ILE A 32 14.90 15.68 -0.69
CA ILE A 32 14.53 16.47 -1.86
C ILE A 32 13.06 16.12 -2.08
N ASP A 33 12.19 16.91 -1.46
CA ASP A 33 10.74 16.78 -1.63
C ASP A 33 10.38 17.30 -3.01
N VAL A 34 10.63 16.49 -4.05
CA VAL A 34 9.99 16.71 -5.35
C VAL A 34 8.57 16.19 -5.20
N THR A 35 7.74 16.91 -4.46
CA THR A 35 6.31 16.61 -4.42
C THR A 35 5.82 16.78 -5.85
N ALA A 36 5.32 15.70 -6.46
CA ALA A 36 4.74 15.78 -7.79
C ALA A 36 3.68 16.88 -7.84
N VAL A 37 3.84 17.80 -8.78
CA VAL A 37 2.93 18.94 -8.91
C VAL A 37 1.85 18.55 -9.90
N ILE A 38 0.60 18.53 -9.42
CA ILE A 38 -0.56 18.35 -10.29
C ILE A 38 -0.90 19.70 -10.90
N HIS A 39 -0.73 19.80 -12.21
CA HIS A 39 -1.00 21.00 -12.98
C HIS A 39 -2.48 21.07 -13.36
N GLN A 40 -2.95 22.28 -13.70
CA GLN A 40 -4.33 22.49 -14.16
C GLN A 40 -4.63 21.72 -15.45
N ASP A 41 -3.61 21.47 -16.26
CA ASP A 41 -3.73 20.67 -17.48
C ASP A 41 -4.02 19.19 -17.16
N ASP A 42 -3.43 18.64 -16.09
CA ASP A 42 -3.72 17.27 -15.63
C ASP A 42 -5.17 17.15 -15.15
N VAL A 43 -5.65 18.13 -14.38
CA VAL A 43 -7.04 18.18 -13.90
C VAL A 43 -8.02 18.28 -15.07
N ARG A 44 -7.73 19.16 -16.05
CA ARG A 44 -8.56 19.28 -17.25
C ARG A 44 -8.60 17.96 -18.02
N LYS A 45 -7.44 17.34 -18.27
CA LYS A 45 -7.35 16.05 -18.96
C LYS A 45 -8.12 14.96 -18.22
N PHE A 46 -8.00 14.90 -16.91
CA PHE A 46 -8.76 13.95 -16.08
C PHE A 46 -10.27 14.13 -16.24
N ARG A 47 -10.78 15.38 -16.25
CA ARG A 47 -12.21 15.66 -16.43
C ARG A 47 -12.74 15.36 -17.82
N GLU A 48 -11.93 15.56 -18.86
CA GLU A 48 -12.32 15.38 -20.26
C GLU A 48 -12.18 13.93 -20.72
N GLU A 49 -11.09 13.26 -20.32
CA GLU A 49 -10.73 11.91 -20.80
C GLU A 49 -10.99 10.81 -19.77
N GLY A 50 -11.26 11.16 -18.50
CA GLY A 50 -11.41 10.21 -17.40
C GLY A 50 -10.10 9.67 -16.83
N TRP A 51 -8.95 10.14 -17.33
CA TRP A 51 -7.61 9.78 -16.84
C TRP A 51 -6.59 10.89 -17.12
N CYS A 52 -5.52 10.94 -16.32
CA CYS A 52 -4.33 11.74 -16.61
C CYS A 52 -3.08 11.00 -16.15
N ALA A 53 -1.91 11.38 -16.68
CA ALA A 53 -0.62 10.87 -16.24
C ALA A 53 0.14 12.03 -15.59
N VAL A 54 0.41 11.93 -14.30
CA VAL A 54 1.17 12.93 -13.54
C VAL A 54 2.62 12.47 -13.49
N GLU A 55 3.52 13.24 -14.08
CA GLU A 55 4.95 12.94 -14.06
C GLU A 55 5.49 12.94 -12.63
N ASN A 56 6.35 11.97 -12.33
CA ASN A 56 7.04 11.83 -11.04
C ASN A 56 6.11 11.77 -9.82
N LEU A 57 4.85 11.35 -9.97
CA LEU A 57 3.97 11.06 -8.82
C LEU A 57 4.59 10.03 -7.86
N PHE A 58 5.33 9.08 -8.41
CA PHE A 58 6.26 8.21 -7.69
C PHE A 58 7.64 8.35 -8.32
N ASP A 59 8.68 8.43 -7.49
CA ASP A 59 10.05 8.43 -7.97
C ASP A 59 10.53 7.01 -8.33
N GLU A 60 11.73 6.92 -8.92
CA GLU A 60 12.32 5.65 -9.34
C GLU A 60 12.50 4.64 -8.19
N ASN A 61 12.84 5.12 -7.00
CA ASN A 61 13.05 4.26 -5.83
C ASN A 61 11.73 3.72 -5.30
N GLU A 62 10.68 4.54 -5.29
CA GLU A 62 9.33 4.13 -4.90
C GLU A 62 8.76 3.12 -5.88
N VAL A 63 8.93 3.35 -7.18
CA VAL A 63 8.54 2.40 -8.22
C VAL A 63 9.31 1.09 -8.07
N ALA A 64 10.62 1.14 -7.83
CA ALA A 64 11.44 -0.05 -7.60
C ALA A 64 10.99 -0.82 -6.34
N ALA A 65 10.63 -0.14 -5.26
CA ALA A 65 10.12 -0.76 -4.04
C ALA A 65 8.75 -1.44 -4.26
N LEU A 66 7.85 -0.80 -5.02
CA LEU A 66 6.56 -1.38 -5.40
C LEU A 66 6.74 -2.63 -6.27
N ALA A 67 7.65 -2.58 -7.26
CA ALA A 67 7.98 -3.72 -8.10
C ALA A 67 8.56 -4.89 -7.30
N ALA A 68 9.47 -4.61 -6.36
CA ALA A 68 10.05 -5.63 -5.50
C ALA A 68 9.01 -6.36 -4.62
N GLU A 69 7.97 -5.65 -4.17
CA GLU A 69 6.85 -6.26 -3.44
C GLU A 69 6.01 -7.18 -4.33
N VAL A 70 5.74 -6.77 -5.58
CA VAL A 70 5.03 -7.62 -6.55
C VAL A 70 5.84 -8.89 -6.84
N ASP A 71 7.14 -8.77 -7.05
CA ASP A 71 8.03 -9.92 -7.27
C ASP A 71 8.05 -10.86 -6.05
N ARG A 72 8.08 -10.29 -4.84
CA ARG A 72 8.00 -11.07 -3.61
C ARG A 72 6.69 -11.87 -3.55
N PHE A 73 5.56 -11.26 -3.91
CA PHE A 73 4.27 -11.95 -3.93
C PHE A 73 4.23 -13.10 -4.93
N GLN A 74 4.81 -12.92 -6.13
CA GLN A 74 4.92 -13.98 -7.11
C GLN A 74 5.77 -15.14 -6.60
N ARG A 75 6.97 -14.85 -6.05
CA ARG A 75 7.85 -15.88 -5.47
C ARG A 75 7.22 -16.65 -4.31
N GLN A 76 6.34 -16.00 -3.54
CA GLN A 76 5.64 -16.60 -2.40
C GLN A 76 4.32 -17.29 -2.80
N GLY A 77 3.97 -17.33 -4.09
CA GLY A 77 2.71 -17.95 -4.55
C GLY A 77 1.46 -17.22 -4.06
N MET A 78 1.56 -15.92 -3.77
CA MET A 78 0.46 -15.12 -3.22
C MET A 78 -0.50 -14.59 -4.29
N VAL A 79 -0.11 -14.68 -5.56
CA VAL A 79 -0.91 -14.25 -6.71
C VAL A 79 -1.97 -15.29 -7.05
N ARG A 80 -3.17 -14.85 -7.39
CA ARG A 80 -4.26 -15.76 -7.79
C ARG A 80 -4.65 -15.51 -9.24
N ASN A 81 -4.65 -16.56 -10.07
CA ASN A 81 -5.22 -16.48 -11.39
C ASN A 81 -6.75 -16.48 -11.28
N VAL A 82 -7.37 -15.35 -11.57
CA VAL A 82 -8.84 -15.22 -11.61
C VAL A 82 -9.39 -15.31 -13.03
N ARG A 83 -8.55 -15.57 -14.03
CA ARG A 83 -9.02 -15.87 -15.39
C ARG A 83 -9.76 -17.19 -15.36
N THR A 84 -11.00 -17.15 -15.84
CA THR A 84 -11.75 -18.34 -16.20
C THR A 84 -11.75 -18.52 -17.71
N GLU A 85 -12.06 -19.73 -18.16
CA GLU A 85 -12.49 -19.99 -19.52
C GLU A 85 -13.84 -19.28 -19.80
N SER A 86 -14.38 -19.47 -21.00
CA SER A 86 -15.65 -18.84 -21.43
C SER A 86 -16.87 -19.25 -20.61
N ASP A 87 -16.76 -20.29 -19.79
CA ASP A 87 -17.83 -20.79 -18.92
C ASP A 87 -17.99 -19.98 -17.62
N GLY A 88 -17.06 -19.06 -17.32
CA GLY A 88 -17.07 -18.25 -16.10
C GLY A 88 -16.74 -19.02 -14.81
N CYS A 89 -16.35 -20.30 -14.92
CA CYS A 89 -16.19 -21.20 -13.78
C CYS A 89 -14.83 -21.90 -13.76
N THR A 90 -14.37 -22.41 -14.90
CA THR A 90 -13.13 -23.18 -14.98
C THR A 90 -11.95 -22.24 -15.05
N HIS A 91 -11.01 -22.31 -14.10
CA HIS A 91 -9.79 -21.51 -14.14
C HIS A 91 -8.93 -21.86 -15.36
N SER A 92 -8.45 -20.83 -16.06
CA SER A 92 -7.62 -21.04 -17.24
C SER A 92 -6.20 -21.47 -16.88
N SER A 93 -5.69 -22.48 -17.57
CA SER A 93 -4.28 -22.90 -17.53
C SER A 93 -3.46 -22.31 -18.68
N GLN A 94 -4.11 -21.70 -19.67
CA GLN A 94 -3.47 -21.13 -20.86
C GLN A 94 -3.20 -19.63 -20.73
N GLN A 95 -4.05 -18.93 -19.97
CA GLN A 95 -3.95 -17.48 -19.74
C GLN A 95 -4.04 -17.15 -18.26
N ALA A 96 -3.29 -16.14 -17.83
CA ALA A 96 -3.30 -15.66 -16.46
C ALA A 96 -3.86 -14.24 -16.35
N ASN A 97 -4.78 -14.04 -15.42
CA ASN A 97 -5.17 -12.73 -14.89
C ASN A 97 -4.87 -12.76 -13.39
N LEU A 98 -3.66 -12.29 -13.03
CA LEU A 98 -3.17 -12.39 -11.66
C LEU A 98 -3.69 -11.22 -10.82
N GLN A 99 -4.47 -11.52 -9.79
CA GLN A 99 -4.87 -10.55 -8.80
C GLN A 99 -3.99 -10.62 -7.55
N LEU A 100 -3.67 -9.44 -7.01
CA LEU A 100 -2.90 -9.24 -5.79
C LEU A 100 -3.77 -8.95 -4.55
N ILE A 101 -5.10 -8.91 -4.71
CA ILE A 101 -6.01 -8.55 -3.62
C ILE A 101 -6.35 -9.75 -2.71
N PRO A 102 -6.51 -9.53 -1.40
CA PRO A 102 -6.31 -8.27 -0.67
C PRO A 102 -4.83 -7.94 -0.41
N LEU A 103 -4.45 -6.67 -0.56
CA LEU A 103 -3.06 -6.20 -0.32
C LEU A 103 -2.81 -5.69 1.10
N PHE A 104 -3.86 -5.30 1.81
CA PHE A 104 -3.79 -4.57 3.09
C PHE A 104 -2.97 -5.30 4.17
N ASP A 105 -3.08 -6.62 4.29
CA ASP A 105 -2.39 -7.41 5.30
C ASP A 105 -1.09 -8.04 4.77
N LYS A 106 -0.71 -7.79 3.52
CA LYS A 106 0.40 -8.48 2.83
C LYS A 106 1.66 -7.64 2.69
N SER A 107 1.53 -6.32 2.77
CA SER A 107 2.66 -5.39 2.63
C SER A 107 2.41 -4.10 3.43
N PRO A 108 3.28 -3.75 4.39
CA PRO A 108 3.21 -2.45 5.04
C PRO A 108 3.30 -1.28 4.05
N LEU A 109 4.11 -1.42 2.99
CA LEU A 109 4.27 -0.43 1.94
C LEU A 109 2.94 -0.20 1.20
N LEU A 110 2.35 -1.27 0.64
CA LEU A 110 1.09 -1.14 -0.12
C LEU A 110 -0.10 -0.78 0.78
N ARG A 111 -0.07 -1.18 2.06
CA ARG A 111 -1.05 -0.75 3.04
C ARG A 111 -1.01 0.76 3.28
N ALA A 112 0.19 1.34 3.35
CA ALA A 112 0.38 2.76 3.63
C ALA A 112 0.16 3.64 2.39
N LEU A 113 0.43 3.11 1.19
CA LEU A 113 0.46 3.86 -0.08
C LEU A 113 -0.75 4.77 -0.31
N PRO A 114 -2.02 4.32 -0.16
CA PRO A 114 -3.20 5.15 -0.41
C PRO A 114 -3.35 6.33 0.57
N PHE A 115 -2.68 6.26 1.72
CA PHE A 115 -2.78 7.25 2.79
C PHE A 115 -1.55 8.17 2.86
N THR A 116 -0.61 8.05 1.93
CA THR A 116 0.50 8.99 1.84
C THR A 116 -0.04 10.38 1.44
N PRO A 117 0.49 11.48 2.01
CA PRO A 117 -0.02 12.83 1.72
C PRO A 117 -0.09 13.12 0.23
N LYS A 118 0.96 12.79 -0.53
CA LYS A 118 0.99 13.01 -1.99
C LYS A 118 -0.13 12.30 -2.75
N VAL A 119 -0.51 11.07 -2.36
CA VAL A 119 -1.59 10.33 -3.02
C VAL A 119 -2.95 10.89 -2.61
N ALA A 120 -3.14 11.17 -1.32
CA ALA A 120 -4.37 11.77 -0.82
C ALA A 120 -4.63 13.15 -1.44
N ASP A 121 -3.60 13.99 -1.50
CA ASP A 121 -3.64 15.31 -2.14
C ASP A 121 -3.90 15.18 -3.63
N ALA A 122 -3.31 14.18 -4.29
CA ALA A 122 -3.53 13.94 -5.71
C ALA A 122 -4.99 13.61 -6.02
N VAL A 123 -5.53 12.62 -5.32
CA VAL A 123 -6.92 12.18 -5.48
C VAL A 123 -7.90 13.29 -5.10
N SER A 124 -7.57 14.15 -4.14
CA SER A 124 -8.45 15.25 -3.74
C SER A 124 -8.52 16.40 -4.76
N ARG A 125 -7.55 16.47 -5.69
CA ARG A 125 -7.43 17.56 -6.68
C ARG A 125 -8.00 17.22 -8.05
N LEU A 126 -8.04 15.95 -8.40
CA LEU A 126 -8.53 15.43 -9.68
C LEU A 126 -10.07 15.29 -9.66
#